data_AF-C5DGE2-F1
#
_entry.id   AF-C5DGE2-F1
#
_cell.length_a   1.000
_cell.length_b   1.000
_cell.length_c   1.000
_cell.angle_alpha   90.00
_cell.angle_beta   90.00
_cell.angle_gamma   90.00
#
_symmetry.space_group_name_H-M   'P 1'
#
loop_
_entity.id
_entity.type
_entity.pdbx_description
1 polymer ?
#
loop_
_entity_poly.entity_id
_entity_poly.type
_entity_poly.pdbx_seq_one_letter_code
_entity_poly.pdbx_strand_id
1 'polypeptide(L)'
;MKNVTFPANENVLKSLQLAIQSYSNYLSSYIDALNKYISHQRRVSTLRFERATLIKYVKKLRFFNEELMSMDMVQQYRGGNLIKTAVCSLASFFIRCLEVMDLLNYYLTQSLKNETISKTLNRDLVVSEDCVVFLESTYRHYVKFTQWMLEALDIHDATLTVEVLQFARKCAKEDGLDLEETDDILLQEVGVVSSASEYQELLDEWCLVLSEQYMGLTKAFEAETTRWSEIFEGRK
;
A
#
# COMPACT_ATOMS: atom_id res chain seq x y z
N MET A 1 16.01 -27.02 1.66
CA MET A 1 15.85 -25.58 1.90
C MET A 1 17.21 -24.97 2.20
N LYS A 2 17.69 -24.06 1.35
CA LYS A 2 18.91 -23.30 1.65
C LYS A 2 18.49 -22.23 2.66
N ASN A 3 18.83 -22.40 3.93
CA ASN A 3 18.60 -21.35 4.93
C ASN A 3 19.40 -20.11 4.51
N VAL A 4 18.74 -19.14 3.92
CA VAL A 4 19.33 -17.85 3.56
C VAL A 4 19.63 -17.10 4.85
N THR A 5 20.88 -17.16 5.31
CA THR A 5 21.33 -16.47 6.52
C THR A 5 22.58 -15.67 6.20
N PHE A 6 22.39 -14.45 5.72
CA PHE A 6 23.46 -13.47 5.62
C PHE A 6 23.22 -12.30 6.59
N PRO A 7 24.31 -11.68 7.10
CA PRO A 7 24.19 -10.54 7.99
C PRO A 7 23.51 -9.36 7.28
N ALA A 8 22.76 -8.56 8.03
CA ALA A 8 22.22 -7.30 7.54
C ALA A 8 23.38 -6.31 7.34
N ASN A 9 23.94 -6.27 6.12
CA ASN A 9 24.96 -5.30 5.77
C ASN A 9 24.33 -3.89 5.70
N GLU A 10 25.16 -2.86 5.85
CA GLU A 10 24.68 -1.47 5.90
C GLU A 10 23.95 -1.04 4.61
N ASN A 11 24.34 -1.59 3.46
CA ASN A 11 23.71 -1.24 2.18
C ASN A 11 22.27 -1.75 2.10
N VAL A 12 22.02 -3.01 2.47
CA VAL A 12 20.67 -3.57 2.52
C VAL A 12 19.81 -2.81 3.52
N LEU A 13 20.36 -2.42 4.67
CA LEU A 13 19.62 -1.61 5.66
C LEU A 13 19.25 -0.23 5.10
N LYS A 14 20.12 0.39 4.29
CA LYS A 14 19.80 1.63 3.56
C LYS A 14 18.73 1.42 2.50
N SER A 15 18.77 0.33 1.75
CA SER A 15 17.73 -0.03 0.78
C SER A 15 16.38 -0.29 1.48
N LEU A 16 16.37 -0.93 2.64
CA LEU A 16 15.15 -1.09 3.46
C LEU A 16 14.61 0.27 3.95
N GLN A 17 15.49 1.22 4.24
CA GLN A 17 15.10 2.60 4.55
C GLN A 17 14.41 3.30 3.36
N LEU A 18 14.84 3.01 2.12
CA LEU A 18 14.17 3.50 0.92
C LEU A 18 12.78 2.89 0.75
N ALA A 19 12.61 1.61 1.10
CA ALA A 19 11.29 0.98 1.13
C ALA A 19 10.36 1.64 2.16
N ILE A 20 10.87 1.97 3.36
CA ILE A 20 10.13 2.75 4.38
C ILE A 20 9.70 4.11 3.80
N GLN A 21 10.60 4.82 3.13
CA GLN A 21 10.28 6.10 2.51
C GLN A 21 9.20 5.96 1.44
N SER A 22 9.23 4.88 0.65
CA SER A 22 8.22 4.60 -0.38
C SER A 22 6.83 4.38 0.25
N TYR A 23 6.74 3.58 1.31
CA TYR A 23 5.49 3.42 2.08
C TYR A 23 5.02 4.74 2.67
N SER A 24 5.91 5.55 3.20
CA SER A 24 5.55 6.86 3.74
C SER A 24 4.98 7.79 2.69
N ASN A 25 5.58 7.82 1.49
CA ASN A 25 5.07 8.59 0.36
C ASN A 25 3.68 8.10 -0.06
N TYR A 26 3.50 6.78 -0.17
CA TYR A 26 2.21 6.16 -0.45
C TYR A 26 1.12 6.58 0.54
N LEU A 27 1.38 6.49 1.84
CA LEU A 27 0.44 6.94 2.87
C LEU A 27 0.17 8.45 2.81
N SER A 28 1.22 9.25 2.56
CA SER A 28 1.12 10.71 2.47
C SER A 28 0.22 11.14 1.30
N SER A 29 0.33 10.49 0.14
CA SER A 29 -0.55 10.74 -1.01
C SER A 29 -2.04 10.58 -0.64
N TYR A 30 -2.40 9.53 0.10
CA TYR A 30 -3.77 9.37 0.59
C TYR A 30 -4.15 10.44 1.61
N ILE A 31 -3.26 10.73 2.58
CA ILE A 31 -3.52 11.72 3.61
C ILE A 31 -3.87 13.07 2.97
N ASP A 32 -3.11 13.50 1.97
CA ASP A 32 -3.30 14.79 1.30
C ASP A 32 -4.59 14.82 0.48
N ALA A 33 -4.84 13.79 -0.33
CA ALA A 33 -6.06 13.67 -1.14
C ALA A 33 -7.31 13.65 -0.25
N LEU A 34 -7.29 12.84 0.81
CA LEU A 34 -8.41 12.70 1.73
C LEU A 34 -8.66 13.97 2.55
N ASN A 35 -7.62 14.74 2.93
CA ASN A 35 -7.82 16.02 3.61
C ASN A 35 -8.60 17.01 2.73
N LYS A 36 -8.27 17.08 1.43
CA LYS A 36 -9.02 17.90 0.46
C LYS A 36 -10.44 17.35 0.32
N TYR A 37 -10.61 16.04 0.16
CA TYR A 37 -11.92 15.41 0.04
C TYR A 37 -12.83 15.62 1.25
N ILE A 38 -12.30 15.47 2.47
CA ILE A 38 -12.99 15.78 3.73
C ILE A 38 -13.43 17.25 3.78
N SER A 39 -12.60 18.16 3.28
CA SER A 39 -12.93 19.59 3.23
C SER A 39 -14.09 19.87 2.28
N HIS A 40 -14.13 19.20 1.14
CA HIS A 40 -15.25 19.23 0.20
C HIS A 40 -16.53 18.66 0.80
N GLN A 41 -16.47 17.49 1.46
CA GLN A 41 -17.61 16.86 2.13
C GLN A 41 -18.22 17.72 3.24
N ARG A 42 -17.49 18.68 3.82
CA ARG A 42 -18.05 19.63 4.79
C ARG A 42 -19.22 20.45 4.22
N ARG A 43 -19.23 20.71 2.90
CA ARG A 43 -20.30 21.44 2.20
C ARG A 43 -21.54 20.58 1.90
N VAL A 44 -21.49 19.27 2.16
CA VAL A 44 -22.57 18.32 1.89
C VAL A 44 -23.08 17.76 3.22
N SER A 45 -24.13 18.36 3.75
CA SER A 45 -24.67 18.04 5.09
C SER A 45 -25.10 16.59 5.25
N THR A 46 -25.54 15.95 4.17
CA THR A 46 -25.99 14.55 4.15
C THR A 46 -24.86 13.55 4.35
N LEU A 47 -23.61 13.92 4.07
CA LEU A 47 -22.41 13.07 4.19
C LEU A 47 -21.64 13.29 5.50
N ARG A 48 -22.29 13.82 6.54
CA ARG A 48 -21.60 14.21 7.79
C ARG A 48 -20.98 13.04 8.56
N PHE A 49 -21.57 11.85 8.47
CA PHE A 49 -21.10 10.68 9.21
C PHE A 49 -19.99 9.97 8.44
N GLU A 50 -20.12 9.88 7.13
CA GLU A 50 -19.12 9.40 6.19
C GLU A 50 -17.83 10.22 6.31
N ARG A 51 -17.98 11.56 6.40
CA ARG A 51 -16.85 12.46 6.65
C ARG A 51 -16.13 12.13 7.97
N ALA A 52 -16.88 11.82 9.03
CA ALA A 52 -16.29 11.46 10.32
C ALA A 52 -15.51 10.13 10.25
N THR A 53 -16.02 9.16 9.49
CA THR A 53 -15.33 7.89 9.20
C THR A 53 -14.03 8.13 8.43
N LEU A 54 -14.02 8.95 7.38
CA LEU A 54 -12.80 9.30 6.66
C LEU A 54 -11.78 10.02 7.53
N ILE A 55 -12.20 10.93 8.41
CA ILE A 55 -11.29 11.57 9.39
C ILE A 55 -10.62 10.51 10.29
N LYS A 56 -11.35 9.46 10.68
CA LYS A 56 -10.78 8.37 11.49
C LYS A 56 -9.71 7.58 10.72
N TYR A 57 -9.95 7.28 9.44
CA TYR A 57 -8.96 6.66 8.57
C TYR A 57 -7.73 7.55 8.38
N VAL A 58 -7.90 8.83 8.02
CA VAL A 58 -6.77 9.77 7.84
C VAL A 58 -5.91 9.88 9.11
N LYS A 59 -6.52 9.92 10.30
CA LYS A 59 -5.78 9.91 11.57
C LYS A 59 -4.94 8.64 11.75
N LYS A 60 -5.45 7.47 11.34
CA LYS A 60 -4.72 6.21 11.40
C LYS A 60 -3.57 6.19 10.41
N LEU A 61 -3.78 6.68 9.18
CA LEU A 61 -2.71 6.79 8.18
C LEU A 61 -1.60 7.73 8.64
N ARG A 62 -1.94 8.89 9.23
CA ARG A 62 -0.95 9.82 9.81
C ARG A 62 -0.13 9.17 10.90
N PHE A 63 -0.77 8.45 11.82
CA PHE A 63 -0.06 7.68 12.84
C PHE A 63 0.91 6.66 12.21
N PHE A 64 0.47 5.89 11.22
CA PHE A 64 1.38 4.96 10.55
C PHE A 64 2.55 5.66 9.85
N ASN A 65 2.28 6.81 9.23
CA ASN A 65 3.31 7.59 8.55
C ASN A 65 4.36 8.13 9.53
N GLU A 66 3.93 8.65 10.68
CA GLU A 66 4.82 9.11 11.76
C GLU A 66 5.68 7.95 12.29
N GLU A 67 5.10 6.78 12.52
CA GLU A 67 5.83 5.59 12.97
C GLU A 67 6.86 5.14 11.93
N LEU A 68 6.50 5.07 10.64
CA LEU A 68 7.44 4.73 9.56
C LEU A 68 8.61 5.71 9.51
N MET A 69 8.33 7.01 9.58
CA MET A 69 9.37 8.05 9.56
C MET A 69 10.27 8.05 10.80
N SER A 70 9.83 7.44 11.90
CA SER A 70 10.63 7.27 13.11
C SER A 70 11.56 6.04 13.07
N MET A 71 11.34 5.11 12.13
CA MET A 71 12.16 3.92 11.99
C MET A 71 13.49 4.25 11.32
N ASP A 72 14.59 3.96 12.00
CA ASP A 72 15.94 3.98 11.44
C ASP A 72 16.49 2.55 11.41
N MET A 73 16.43 1.92 10.24
CA MET A 73 16.87 0.52 10.06
C MET A 73 18.36 0.35 10.29
N VAL A 74 19.17 1.36 9.93
CA VAL A 74 20.63 1.32 10.08
C VAL A 74 21.00 1.40 11.55
N GLN A 75 20.36 2.28 12.32
CA GLN A 75 20.59 2.41 13.74
C GLN A 75 20.07 1.21 14.53
N GLN A 76 18.87 0.71 14.21
CA GLN A 76 18.23 -0.38 14.97
C GLN A 76 18.92 -1.74 14.78
N TYR A 77 19.43 -2.02 13.59
CA TYR A 77 20.00 -3.34 13.26
C TYR A 77 21.53 -3.33 13.10
N ARG A 78 22.19 -2.26 13.57
CA ARG A 78 23.65 -2.18 13.62
C ARG A 78 24.21 -3.31 14.49
N GLY A 79 25.26 -3.99 14.01
CA GLY A 79 26.00 -4.98 14.81
C GLY A 79 25.81 -6.45 14.40
N GLY A 80 25.35 -6.72 13.17
CA GLY A 80 25.38 -8.08 12.62
C GLY A 80 24.14 -8.91 12.93
N ASN A 81 23.00 -8.26 13.21
CA ASN A 81 21.71 -8.94 13.24
C ASN A 81 21.45 -9.62 11.87
N LEU A 82 20.72 -10.73 11.89
CA LEU A 82 20.30 -11.39 10.66
C LEU A 82 19.33 -10.50 9.90
N ILE A 83 19.49 -10.41 8.58
CA ILE A 83 18.58 -9.68 7.70
C ILE A 83 17.12 -10.09 7.92
N LYS A 84 16.87 -11.38 8.15
CA LYS A 84 15.54 -11.93 8.40
C LYS A 84 14.83 -11.22 9.55
N THR A 85 15.55 -10.86 10.62
CA THR A 85 14.95 -10.18 11.77
C THR A 85 14.49 -8.77 11.40
N ALA A 86 15.32 -8.02 10.68
CA ALA A 86 14.99 -6.68 10.20
C ALA A 86 13.79 -6.72 9.23
N VAL A 87 13.81 -7.66 8.29
CA VAL A 87 12.75 -7.84 7.31
C VAL A 87 11.44 -8.28 7.95
N CYS A 88 11.43 -9.25 8.86
CA CYS A 88 10.20 -9.68 9.55
C CYS A 88 9.57 -8.52 10.33
N SER A 89 10.38 -7.73 11.04
CA SER A 89 9.89 -6.58 11.80
C SER A 89 9.24 -5.54 10.89
N LEU A 90 9.90 -5.21 9.77
CA LEU A 90 9.41 -4.25 8.80
C LEU A 90 8.15 -4.77 8.07
N ALA A 91 8.18 -6.02 7.62
CA ALA A 91 7.04 -6.68 6.97
C ALA A 91 5.79 -6.66 7.85
N SER A 92 5.93 -6.97 9.14
CA SER A 92 4.82 -6.92 10.09
C SER A 92 4.17 -5.53 10.16
N PHE A 93 4.95 -4.46 10.02
CA PHE A 93 4.41 -3.11 9.94
C PHE A 93 3.75 -2.81 8.58
N PHE A 94 4.40 -3.20 7.47
CA PHE A 94 3.84 -3.03 6.13
C PHE A 94 2.52 -3.76 5.94
N ILE A 95 2.42 -5.01 6.42
CA ILE A 95 1.17 -5.78 6.42
C ILE A 95 0.06 -5.02 7.15
N ARG A 96 0.32 -4.52 8.37
CA ARG A 96 -0.68 -3.72 9.11
C ARG A 96 -1.12 -2.47 8.36
N CYS A 97 -0.22 -1.82 7.63
CA CYS A 97 -0.60 -0.70 6.77
C CYS A 97 -1.51 -1.17 5.65
N LEU A 98 -1.11 -2.23 4.92
CA LEU A 98 -1.85 -2.77 3.79
C LEU A 98 -3.25 -3.23 4.15
N GLU A 99 -3.44 -3.90 5.29
CA GLU A 99 -4.77 -4.31 5.75
C GLU A 99 -5.69 -3.09 5.99
N VAL A 100 -5.17 -2.01 6.57
CA VAL A 100 -5.94 -0.77 6.74
C VAL A 100 -6.20 -0.08 5.40
N MET A 101 -5.24 -0.14 4.47
CA MET A 101 -5.40 0.42 3.13
C MET A 101 -6.46 -0.34 2.34
N ASP A 102 -6.55 -1.66 2.48
CA ASP A 102 -7.58 -2.46 1.83
C ASP A 102 -8.99 -2.07 2.30
N LEU A 103 -9.19 -2.01 3.62
CA LEU A 103 -10.45 -1.55 4.23
C LEU A 103 -10.83 -0.13 3.79
N LEU A 104 -9.85 0.77 3.72
CA LEU A 104 -10.05 2.14 3.24
C LEU A 104 -10.41 2.16 1.76
N ASN A 105 -9.71 1.40 0.91
CA ASN A 105 -9.97 1.34 -0.52
C ASN A 105 -11.37 0.84 -0.78
N TYR A 106 -11.77 -0.29 -0.16
CA TYR A 106 -13.13 -0.80 -0.26
C TYR A 106 -14.17 0.23 0.20
N TYR A 107 -13.93 0.88 1.33
CA TYR A 107 -14.84 1.91 1.83
C TYR A 107 -14.98 3.08 0.83
N LEU A 108 -13.87 3.59 0.29
CA LEU A 108 -13.83 4.75 -0.59
C LEU A 108 -14.44 4.45 -1.97
N THR A 109 -14.10 3.33 -2.58
CA THR A 109 -14.45 3.01 -3.97
C THR A 109 -15.78 2.27 -4.12
N GLN A 110 -16.26 1.60 -3.06
CA GLN A 110 -17.53 0.85 -3.10
C GLN A 110 -18.58 1.47 -2.18
N SER A 111 -18.41 1.37 -0.85
CA SER A 111 -19.44 1.75 0.11
C SER A 111 -19.78 3.25 0.04
N LEU A 112 -18.77 4.11 0.10
CA LEU A 112 -18.95 5.56 0.09
C LEU A 112 -19.42 6.07 -1.27
N LYS A 113 -18.97 5.45 -2.37
CA LYS A 113 -19.48 5.72 -3.73
C LYS A 113 -20.99 5.54 -3.79
N ASN A 114 -21.48 4.38 -3.38
CA ASN A 114 -22.90 4.05 -3.41
C ASN A 114 -23.71 4.98 -2.49
N GLU A 115 -23.19 5.26 -1.30
CA GLU A 115 -23.82 6.14 -0.33
C GLU A 115 -23.88 7.60 -0.83
N THR A 116 -22.82 8.08 -1.48
CA THR A 116 -22.76 9.42 -2.09
C THR A 116 -23.80 9.58 -3.18
N ILE A 117 -23.89 8.60 -4.09
CA ILE A 117 -24.89 8.62 -5.17
C ILE A 117 -26.30 8.61 -4.57
N SER A 118 -26.56 7.73 -3.61
CA SER A 118 -27.86 7.61 -2.95
C SER A 118 -28.30 8.90 -2.24
N LYS A 119 -27.40 9.53 -1.46
CA LYS A 119 -27.71 10.71 -0.64
C LYS A 119 -27.69 12.04 -1.40
N THR A 120 -26.93 12.13 -2.48
CA THR A 120 -26.75 13.40 -3.22
C THR A 120 -27.42 13.40 -4.59
N LEU A 121 -27.85 12.23 -5.07
CA LEU A 121 -28.48 12.01 -6.38
C LEU A 121 -27.60 12.48 -7.55
N ASN A 122 -26.28 12.50 -7.37
CA ASN A 122 -25.29 12.83 -8.39
C ASN A 122 -23.98 12.06 -8.16
N ARG A 123 -22.99 12.26 -9.03
CA ARG A 123 -21.68 11.58 -9.00
C ARG A 123 -20.52 12.52 -8.72
N ASP A 124 -20.80 13.74 -8.28
CA ASP A 124 -19.83 14.82 -8.26
C ASP A 124 -18.66 14.55 -7.31
N LEU A 125 -18.93 13.91 -6.17
CA LEU A 125 -17.94 13.53 -5.16
C LEU A 125 -17.51 12.08 -5.20
N VAL A 126 -17.94 11.34 -6.23
CA VAL A 126 -17.51 9.96 -6.41
C VAL A 126 -16.12 9.97 -7.03
N VAL A 127 -15.19 9.17 -6.49
CA VAL A 127 -13.86 8.96 -7.09
C VAL A 127 -14.03 8.38 -8.49
N SER A 128 -13.36 8.97 -9.49
CA SER A 128 -13.45 8.49 -10.88
C SER A 128 -12.91 7.06 -11.05
N GLU A 129 -13.44 6.32 -12.03
CA GLU A 129 -12.97 4.96 -12.34
C GLU A 129 -11.47 4.96 -12.70
N ASP A 130 -10.98 5.98 -13.40
CA ASP A 130 -9.55 6.11 -13.73
C ASP A 130 -8.71 6.17 -12.44
N CYS A 131 -9.13 6.94 -11.44
CA CYS A 131 -8.44 6.97 -10.15
C CYS A 131 -8.56 5.65 -9.39
N VAL A 132 -9.69 4.93 -9.50
CA VAL A 132 -9.86 3.60 -8.89
C VAL A 132 -8.85 2.60 -9.46
N VAL A 133 -8.58 2.63 -10.77
CA VAL A 133 -7.55 1.77 -11.38
C VAL A 133 -6.17 2.03 -10.77
N PHE A 134 -5.80 3.29 -10.53
CA PHE A 134 -4.54 3.62 -9.86
C PHE A 134 -4.50 3.17 -8.39
N LEU A 135 -5.62 3.32 -7.66
CA LEU A 135 -5.75 2.83 -6.28
C LEU A 135 -5.48 1.32 -6.20
N GLU A 136 -6.17 0.55 -7.03
CA GLU A 136 -6.07 -0.91 -7.06
C GLU A 136 -4.69 -1.39 -7.53
N SER A 137 -4.18 -0.82 -8.62
CA SER A 137 -2.87 -1.18 -9.15
C SER A 137 -1.75 -0.88 -8.14
N THR A 138 -1.75 0.32 -7.55
CA THR A 138 -0.75 0.69 -6.53
C THR A 138 -0.84 -0.25 -5.34
N TYR A 139 -2.03 -0.50 -4.81
CA TYR A 139 -2.21 -1.42 -3.67
C TYR A 139 -1.64 -2.81 -3.98
N ARG A 140 -1.95 -3.39 -5.14
CA ARG A 140 -1.47 -4.72 -5.54
C ARG A 140 0.05 -4.79 -5.65
N HIS A 141 0.72 -3.75 -6.17
CA HIS A 141 2.19 -3.70 -6.23
C HIS A 141 2.81 -3.65 -4.83
N TYR A 142 2.24 -2.90 -3.89
CA TYR A 142 2.74 -2.86 -2.51
C TYR A 142 2.50 -4.19 -1.77
N VAL A 143 1.38 -4.87 -2.03
CA VAL A 143 1.15 -6.24 -1.54
C VAL A 143 2.20 -7.19 -2.12
N LYS A 144 2.43 -7.15 -3.44
CA LYS A 144 3.42 -7.99 -4.11
C LYS A 144 4.83 -7.76 -3.60
N PHE A 145 5.21 -6.50 -3.38
CA PHE A 145 6.48 -6.15 -2.79
C PHE A 145 6.62 -6.73 -1.37
N THR A 146 5.59 -6.63 -0.54
CA THR A 146 5.61 -7.21 0.82
C THR A 146 5.75 -8.73 0.79
N GLN A 147 5.05 -9.41 -0.14
CA GLN A 147 5.22 -10.84 -0.41
C GLN A 147 6.67 -11.13 -0.79
N TRP A 148 7.20 -10.42 -1.79
CA TRP A 148 8.55 -10.61 -2.28
C TRP A 148 9.59 -10.42 -1.18
N MET A 149 9.46 -9.37 -0.37
CA MET A 149 10.40 -9.02 0.70
C MET A 149 10.60 -10.18 1.69
N LEU A 150 9.53 -10.94 1.98
CA LEU A 150 9.54 -12.12 2.84
C LEU A 150 9.98 -13.39 2.10
N GLU A 151 9.31 -13.71 0.98
CA GLU A 151 9.48 -14.99 0.27
C GLU A 151 10.86 -15.08 -0.41
N ALA A 152 11.44 -13.96 -0.85
CA ALA A 152 12.80 -13.92 -1.39
C ALA A 152 13.86 -14.38 -0.36
N LEU A 153 13.57 -14.27 0.94
CA LEU A 153 14.44 -14.77 2.02
C LEU A 153 13.99 -16.13 2.56
N ASP A 154 13.07 -16.84 1.91
CA ASP A 154 12.52 -18.11 2.39
C ASP A 154 11.89 -17.94 3.79
N ILE A 155 11.06 -16.90 3.95
CA ILE A 155 10.29 -16.61 5.16
C ILE A 155 8.82 -16.90 4.86
N HIS A 156 8.32 -18.02 5.40
CA HIS A 156 6.95 -18.49 5.21
C HIS A 156 6.19 -18.58 6.54
N ASP A 157 6.16 -17.47 7.28
CA ASP A 157 5.40 -17.36 8.52
C ASP A 157 3.93 -17.07 8.22
N ALA A 158 3.01 -17.92 8.69
CA ALA A 158 1.58 -17.77 8.48
C ALA A 158 1.02 -16.46 9.09
N THR A 159 1.69 -15.90 10.09
CA THR A 159 1.33 -14.62 10.72
C THR A 159 1.82 -13.40 9.93
N LEU A 160 2.73 -13.60 8.98
CA LEU A 160 3.27 -12.56 8.09
C LEU A 160 2.69 -12.71 6.69
N THR A 161 1.36 -12.69 6.59
CA THR A 161 0.64 -12.78 5.32
C THR A 161 -0.37 -11.64 5.21
N VAL A 162 -0.68 -11.25 3.97
CA VAL A 162 -1.73 -10.26 3.67
C VAL A 162 -2.99 -11.01 3.28
N GLU A 163 -4.16 -10.60 3.78
CA GLU A 163 -5.44 -11.26 3.54
C GLU A 163 -5.71 -11.47 2.04
N VAL A 164 -5.57 -10.42 1.23
CA VAL A 164 -5.84 -10.48 -0.22
C VAL A 164 -4.96 -11.51 -0.95
N LEU A 165 -3.71 -11.71 -0.49
CA LEU A 165 -2.80 -12.69 -1.06
C LEU A 165 -3.24 -14.12 -0.73
N GLN A 166 -3.64 -14.37 0.52
CA GLN A 166 -4.16 -15.67 0.94
C GLN A 166 -5.47 -16.00 0.24
N PHE A 167 -6.34 -15.01 0.08
CA PHE A 167 -7.59 -15.15 -0.66
C PHE A 167 -7.32 -15.51 -2.12
N ALA A 168 -6.45 -14.77 -2.81
CA ALA A 168 -6.08 -15.05 -4.21
C ALA A 168 -5.54 -16.49 -4.36
N ARG A 169 -4.60 -16.90 -3.51
CA ARG A 169 -4.03 -18.27 -3.52
C ARG A 169 -5.09 -19.36 -3.29
N LYS A 170 -6.05 -19.10 -2.40
CA LYS A 170 -7.15 -20.01 -2.14
C LYS A 170 -8.04 -20.16 -3.38
N CYS A 171 -8.45 -19.06 -4.00
CA CYS A 171 -9.25 -19.08 -5.23
C CYS A 171 -8.51 -19.80 -6.36
N ALA A 172 -7.23 -19.50 -6.59
CA ALA A 172 -6.42 -20.18 -7.60
C ALA A 172 -6.38 -21.71 -7.41
N LYS A 173 -6.26 -22.16 -6.15
CA LYS A 173 -6.28 -23.58 -5.81
C LYS A 173 -7.66 -24.21 -6.03
N GLU A 174 -8.74 -23.51 -5.70
CA GLU A 174 -10.12 -23.99 -5.89
C GLU A 174 -10.49 -24.07 -7.38
N ASP A 175 -10.01 -23.13 -8.19
CA ASP A 175 -10.24 -23.06 -9.64
C ASP A 175 -9.29 -23.95 -10.45
N GLY A 176 -8.26 -24.55 -9.81
CA GLY A 176 -7.26 -25.37 -10.48
C GLY A 176 -6.39 -24.59 -11.46
N LEU A 177 -6.17 -23.31 -11.20
CA LEU A 177 -5.33 -22.45 -12.03
C LEU A 177 -3.87 -22.90 -12.00
N ASP A 178 -3.25 -22.90 -13.17
CA ASP A 178 -1.81 -23.06 -13.27
C ASP A 178 -1.12 -21.75 -12.85
N LEU A 179 -0.33 -21.82 -11.79
CA LEU A 179 0.40 -20.66 -11.27
C LEU A 179 1.55 -20.25 -12.19
N GLU A 180 2.03 -21.15 -13.06
CA GLU A 180 3.10 -20.84 -14.02
C GLU A 180 2.62 -19.94 -15.16
N GLU A 181 1.33 -19.99 -15.50
CA GLU A 181 0.72 -19.24 -16.61
C GLU A 181 -0.16 -18.05 -16.16
N THR A 182 -0.14 -17.69 -14.88
CA THR A 182 -1.04 -16.66 -14.35
C THR A 182 -0.56 -15.24 -14.64
N ASP A 183 -1.43 -14.42 -15.22
CA ASP A 183 -1.24 -12.97 -15.36
C ASP A 183 -1.49 -12.21 -14.04
N ASP A 184 -1.98 -12.87 -12.99
CA ASP A 184 -2.23 -12.23 -11.70
C ASP A 184 -0.91 -12.02 -10.93
N ILE A 185 -0.50 -10.75 -10.81
CA ILE A 185 0.68 -10.32 -10.04
C ILE A 185 0.78 -10.95 -8.64
N LEU A 186 -0.33 -11.15 -7.93
CA LEU A 186 -0.35 -11.72 -6.58
C LEU A 186 -0.09 -13.23 -6.58
N LEU A 187 -0.37 -13.93 -7.68
CA LEU A 187 -0.19 -15.37 -7.81
C LEU A 187 1.18 -15.76 -8.35
N GLN A 188 1.90 -14.84 -9.02
CA GLN A 188 3.25 -15.08 -9.51
C GLN A 188 4.20 -15.54 -8.39
N GLU A 189 5.06 -16.53 -8.68
CA GLU A 189 6.01 -17.04 -7.70
C GLU A 189 7.13 -16.05 -7.40
N VAL A 190 7.68 -16.14 -6.18
CA VAL A 190 8.85 -15.36 -5.75
C VAL A 190 10.05 -16.30 -5.62
N GLY A 191 11.09 -16.04 -6.41
CA GLY A 191 12.35 -16.78 -6.31
C GLY A 191 13.12 -16.42 -5.03
N VAL A 192 13.72 -17.44 -4.40
CA VAL A 192 14.61 -17.25 -3.24
C VAL A 192 15.96 -16.72 -3.71
N VAL A 193 16.40 -15.61 -3.13
CA VAL A 193 17.69 -15.01 -3.45
C VAL A 193 18.87 -15.84 -2.91
N SER A 194 19.99 -15.81 -3.61
CA SER A 194 21.21 -16.54 -3.25
C SER A 194 22.16 -15.75 -2.36
N SER A 195 22.06 -14.41 -2.34
CA SER A 195 23.02 -13.55 -1.64
C SER A 195 22.43 -12.23 -1.15
N ALA A 196 23.17 -11.56 -0.26
CA ALA A 196 22.84 -10.22 0.21
C ALA A 196 22.90 -9.16 -0.91
N SER A 197 23.82 -9.33 -1.87
CA SER A 197 23.95 -8.42 -3.01
C SER A 197 22.72 -8.52 -3.92
N GLU A 198 22.33 -9.74 -4.26
CA GLU A 198 21.14 -9.99 -5.08
C GLU A 198 19.87 -9.47 -4.40
N TYR A 199 19.72 -9.69 -3.09
CA TYR A 199 18.58 -9.12 -2.35
C TYR A 199 18.59 -7.60 -2.39
N GLN A 200 19.76 -6.97 -2.24
CA GLN A 200 19.89 -5.51 -2.28
C GLN A 200 19.52 -4.97 -3.67
N GLU A 201 20.08 -5.56 -4.73
CA GLU A 201 19.84 -5.13 -6.12
C GLU A 201 18.35 -5.19 -6.46
N LEU A 202 17.69 -6.32 -6.16
CA LEU A 202 16.26 -6.48 -6.37
C LEU A 202 15.42 -5.56 -5.46
N LEU A 203 15.86 -5.30 -4.22
CA LEU A 203 15.19 -4.36 -3.32
C LEU A 203 15.22 -2.93 -3.89
N ASP A 204 16.35 -2.52 -4.42
CA ASP A 204 16.52 -1.21 -5.05
C ASP A 204 15.63 -1.09 -6.30
N GLU A 205 15.56 -2.13 -7.13
CA GLU A 205 14.64 -2.20 -8.28
C GLU A 205 13.17 -2.11 -7.86
N TRP A 206 12.77 -2.85 -6.82
CA TRP A 206 11.43 -2.75 -6.25
C TRP A 206 11.12 -1.35 -5.75
N CYS A 207 12.07 -0.67 -5.09
CA CYS A 207 11.87 0.70 -4.64
C CYS A 207 11.58 1.66 -5.81
N LEU A 208 12.21 1.46 -6.97
CA LEU A 208 11.90 2.22 -8.18
C LEU A 208 10.48 1.93 -8.67
N VAL A 209 10.07 0.66 -8.73
CA VAL A 209 8.70 0.27 -9.11
C VAL A 209 7.67 0.90 -8.17
N LEU A 210 7.86 0.80 -6.85
CA LEU A 210 6.96 1.41 -5.86
C LEU A 210 6.91 2.93 -5.99
N SER A 211 8.02 3.55 -6.39
CA SER A 211 8.11 4.98 -6.64
C SER A 211 7.20 5.42 -7.79
N GLU A 212 7.31 4.73 -8.92
CA GLU A 212 6.46 4.97 -10.08
C GLU A 212 4.98 4.80 -9.75
N GLN A 213 4.64 3.76 -8.98
CA GLN A 213 3.26 3.49 -8.56
C GLN A 213 2.69 4.62 -7.70
N TYR A 214 3.38 5.04 -6.62
CA TYR A 214 2.85 6.13 -5.78
C TYR A 214 2.82 7.47 -6.53
N MET A 215 3.75 7.73 -7.45
CA MET A 215 3.74 8.94 -8.28
C MET A 215 2.55 8.95 -9.25
N GLY A 216 2.23 7.81 -9.88
CA GLY A 216 1.04 7.64 -10.69
C GLY A 216 -0.24 7.91 -9.90
N LEU A 217 -0.33 7.32 -8.71
CA LEU A 217 -1.45 7.53 -7.79
C LEU A 217 -1.58 9.00 -7.37
N THR A 218 -0.46 9.67 -7.05
CA THR A 218 -0.45 11.08 -6.63
C THR A 218 -1.02 11.97 -7.74
N LYS A 219 -0.64 11.73 -9.01
CA LYS A 219 -1.21 12.45 -10.16
C LYS A 219 -2.70 12.20 -10.32
N ALA A 220 -3.16 10.96 -10.13
CA ALA A 220 -4.58 10.62 -10.18
C ALA A 220 -5.37 11.34 -9.07
N PHE A 221 -4.84 11.37 -7.85
CA PHE A 221 -5.41 12.14 -6.75
C PHE A 221 -5.42 13.64 -7.01
N GLU A 222 -4.37 14.21 -7.59
CA GLU A 222 -4.35 15.62 -7.96
C GLU A 222 -5.47 15.95 -8.95
N ALA A 223 -5.64 15.13 -10.00
CA ALA A 223 -6.73 15.28 -10.97
C ALA A 223 -8.11 15.22 -10.31
N GLU A 224 -8.34 14.26 -9.41
CA GLU A 224 -9.60 14.17 -8.65
C GLU A 224 -9.85 15.40 -7.77
N THR A 225 -8.81 15.89 -7.10
CA THR A 225 -8.95 17.05 -6.21
C THR A 225 -9.23 18.34 -6.98
N THR A 226 -8.66 18.49 -8.18
CA THR A 226 -8.97 19.58 -9.11
C THR A 226 -10.42 19.48 -9.56
N ARG A 227 -10.87 18.31 -10.01
CA ARG A 227 -12.25 18.06 -10.44
C ARG A 227 -13.27 18.40 -9.35
N TRP A 228 -13.03 17.97 -8.10
CA TRP A 228 -13.91 18.32 -6.98
C TRP A 228 -13.92 19.83 -6.71
N SER A 229 -12.77 20.49 -6.81
CA SER A 229 -12.68 21.94 -6.59
C SER A 229 -13.49 22.70 -7.63
N GLU A 230 -13.37 22.37 -8.92
CA GLU A 230 -14.12 22.98 -10.01
C GLU A 230 -15.63 22.86 -9.81
N ILE A 231 -16.13 21.69 -9.41
CA ILE A 231 -17.56 21.47 -9.14
C ILE A 231 -18.05 22.37 -8.00
N PHE A 232 -17.24 22.58 -6.97
CA PHE A 232 -17.61 23.37 -5.80
C PHE A 232 -17.42 24.88 -5.98
N GLU A 233 -16.52 25.30 -6.85
CA GLU A 233 -16.32 26.69 -7.25
C GLU A 233 -17.37 27.14 -8.26
N GLY A 234 -17.72 26.29 -9.24
CA GLY A 234 -18.77 26.57 -10.23
C GLY A 234 -20.19 26.62 -9.66
N ARG A 235 -20.38 26.21 -8.39
CA ARG A 235 -21.66 26.33 -7.64
C ARG A 235 -21.80 27.65 -6.87
N LYS A 236 -20.89 28.61 -7.05
CA LYS A 236 -21.04 30.00 -6.58
C LYS A 236 -21.75 30.83 -7.64
#